data_AF-A0AA38USJ3-F1
#
_entry.id   AF-A0AA38USJ3-F1
#
_cell.length_a   1.000
_cell.length_b   1.000
_cell.length_c   1.000
_cell.angle_alpha   90.00
_cell.angle_beta   90.00
_cell.angle_gamma   90.00
#
_symmetry.space_group_name_H-M   'P 1'
#
loop_
_entity.id
_entity.type
_entity.pdbx_description
1 polymer ?
#
loop_
_entity_poly.entity_id
_entity_poly.type
_entity_poly.pdbx_seq_one_letter_code
_entity_poly.pdbx_strand_id
1 'polypeptide(L)'
;MPTVAVNPSSPPVNTSLMSSSSNNATASNSNSNSSPSSSAVQLDLKHYLTRPSEHLQKYPVLLSAILKETAEGNPDAEFLHEAIEALGNLQTVAPLRTFQEAMGRGLPGKWEWHDLVSKETRESLERKECKRQSIIFELIKGEMAYAKDLENIDIMYIHPLREADPPIITRDRLDSFITDVFHNFAELHAHHQRLVEKFHEVQTEEFPVIRSVIAAVFDAALNFREAYMEYIPNYPTAVYRIDDEMANNPAFKTFVEQCDGIQTPTVLT
;
A
#
# COMPACT_ATOMS: atom_id res chain seq x y z
N MET A 1 8.14 -32.47 45.72
CA MET A 1 9.59 -32.77 45.63
C MET A 1 9.72 -34.28 45.57
N PRO A 2 10.43 -34.91 44.60
CA PRO A 2 11.64 -34.50 43.85
C PRO A 2 11.39 -34.33 42.32
N THR A 3 12.14 -33.62 41.46
CA THR A 3 13.58 -33.50 41.08
C THR A 3 14.08 -34.55 40.08
N VAL A 4 14.29 -34.15 38.81
CA VAL A 4 15.24 -34.68 37.79
C VAL A 4 15.42 -33.55 36.74
N ALA A 5 16.50 -32.74 36.64
CA ALA A 5 17.91 -32.94 36.21
C ALA A 5 18.08 -33.31 34.71
N VAL A 6 18.34 -32.35 33.81
CA VAL A 6 19.65 -31.94 33.21
C VAL A 6 19.99 -32.60 31.84
N ASN A 7 20.23 -31.72 30.85
CA ASN A 7 20.79 -31.88 29.47
C ASN A 7 22.22 -32.51 29.48
N PRO A 8 22.89 -32.94 28.36
CA PRO A 8 23.13 -32.18 27.11
C PRO A 8 23.22 -33.07 25.81
N SER A 9 23.34 -32.57 24.57
CA SER A 9 24.62 -32.38 23.83
C SER A 9 24.33 -32.17 22.32
N SER A 10 25.02 -31.22 21.68
CA SER A 10 25.24 -31.09 20.21
C SER A 10 26.77 -31.22 19.94
N PRO A 11 27.34 -31.04 18.72
CA PRO A 11 26.97 -31.30 17.31
C PRO A 11 28.09 -32.19 16.64
N PRO A 12 28.38 -32.13 15.31
CA PRO A 12 29.25 -31.05 14.81
C PRO A 12 28.99 -30.55 13.37
N VAL A 13 29.57 -29.37 13.15
CA VAL A 13 29.82 -28.62 11.92
C VAL A 13 30.91 -29.31 11.07
N ASN A 14 30.88 -29.15 9.74
CA ASN A 14 32.10 -29.22 8.95
C ASN A 14 32.17 -28.09 7.91
N THR A 15 33.31 -27.42 7.90
CA THR A 15 33.71 -26.27 7.09
C THR A 15 35.01 -26.63 6.39
N SER A 16 35.12 -26.40 5.07
CA SER A 16 36.41 -26.20 4.36
C SER A 16 36.08 -25.72 2.93
N LEU A 17 36.32 -24.46 2.55
CA LEU A 17 37.58 -23.75 2.22
C LEU A 17 38.14 -24.02 0.81
N MET A 18 38.22 -22.91 0.05
CA MET A 18 39.20 -22.53 -0.99
C MET A 18 39.26 -23.31 -2.31
N SER A 19 38.99 -22.63 -3.44
CA SER A 19 40.06 -22.08 -4.31
C SER A 19 39.52 -21.57 -5.68
N SER A 20 39.70 -20.27 -5.92
CA SER A 20 40.19 -19.60 -7.15
C SER A 20 39.91 -20.16 -8.57
N SER A 21 39.42 -19.23 -9.39
CA SER A 21 39.92 -18.88 -10.75
C SER A 21 39.51 -19.70 -11.98
N SER A 22 38.72 -18.99 -12.81
CA SER A 22 38.98 -18.67 -14.22
C SER A 22 39.08 -19.76 -15.29
N ASN A 23 38.32 -19.46 -16.36
CA ASN A 23 38.61 -19.66 -17.77
C ASN A 23 38.07 -20.92 -18.48
N ASN A 24 37.00 -20.63 -19.23
CA ASN A 24 36.98 -20.64 -20.69
C ASN A 24 36.70 -21.97 -21.41
N ALA A 25 35.81 -21.82 -22.39
CA ALA A 25 35.82 -22.43 -23.70
C ALA A 25 34.78 -23.53 -24.00
N THR A 26 34.05 -23.19 -25.07
CA THR A 26 33.52 -24.08 -26.12
C THR A 26 32.30 -24.92 -25.79
N ALA A 27 31.15 -24.34 -26.16
CA ALA A 27 30.00 -25.05 -26.65
C ALA A 27 30.40 -26.02 -27.80
N SER A 28 30.13 -27.30 -27.60
CA SER A 28 30.00 -28.28 -28.67
C SER A 28 28.61 -28.91 -28.58
N ASN A 29 27.89 -28.69 -29.67
CA ASN A 29 26.52 -29.06 -29.95
C ASN A 29 26.34 -30.59 -29.91
N SER A 30 25.35 -31.08 -29.16
CA SER A 30 24.76 -32.40 -29.42
C SER A 30 23.26 -32.38 -29.15
N ASN A 31 22.56 -32.36 -30.27
CA ASN A 31 21.12 -32.40 -30.43
C ASN A 31 20.60 -33.78 -29.95
N SER A 32 19.72 -33.81 -28.97
CA SER A 32 18.89 -35.00 -28.71
C SER A 32 17.42 -34.58 -28.56
N ASN A 33 16.66 -34.99 -29.58
CA ASN A 33 15.20 -34.99 -29.62
C ASN A 33 14.64 -35.61 -28.33
N SER A 34 13.84 -34.86 -27.59
CA SER A 34 12.80 -35.40 -26.74
C SER A 34 11.48 -34.70 -27.08
N SER A 35 10.47 -35.53 -27.30
CA SER A 35 9.10 -35.18 -27.63
C SER A 35 8.52 -34.13 -26.67
N PRO A 36 7.54 -33.30 -27.10
CA PRO A 36 6.93 -32.33 -26.21
C PRO A 36 6.06 -33.08 -25.21
N SER A 37 6.63 -33.38 -24.04
CA SER A 37 5.82 -33.58 -22.85
C SER A 37 4.94 -32.35 -22.71
N SER A 38 3.63 -32.56 -22.56
CA SER A 38 2.67 -31.56 -22.13
C SER A 38 3.13 -30.94 -20.80
N SER A 39 4.05 -29.99 -20.88
CA SER A 39 4.34 -29.07 -19.81
C SER A 39 3.16 -28.14 -19.79
N ALA A 40 2.24 -28.38 -18.86
CA ALA A 40 1.38 -27.31 -18.39
C ALA A 40 2.31 -26.12 -18.13
N VAL A 41 2.21 -25.09 -18.98
CA VAL A 41 2.97 -23.86 -18.82
C VAL A 41 2.62 -23.38 -17.43
N GLN A 42 3.53 -23.58 -16.48
CA GLN A 42 3.29 -23.20 -15.11
C GLN A 42 3.20 -21.68 -15.12
N LEU A 43 1.98 -21.18 -15.04
CA LEU A 43 1.71 -19.75 -15.04
C LEU A 43 2.43 -19.14 -13.83
N ASP A 44 2.94 -17.92 -13.98
CA ASP A 44 3.65 -17.27 -12.88
C ASP A 44 2.70 -16.92 -11.72
N LEU A 45 3.25 -16.67 -10.53
CA LEU A 45 2.44 -16.34 -9.36
C LEU A 45 1.52 -15.13 -9.62
N LYS A 46 2.01 -14.14 -10.37
CA LYS A 46 1.24 -12.94 -10.72
C LYS A 46 -0.02 -13.31 -11.51
N HIS A 47 0.09 -14.21 -12.48
CA HIS A 47 -1.06 -14.71 -13.22
C HIS A 47 -2.10 -15.35 -12.31
N TYR A 48 -1.70 -16.23 -11.37
CA TYR A 48 -2.67 -16.82 -10.43
C TYR A 48 -3.34 -15.77 -9.54
N LEU A 49 -2.66 -14.68 -9.20
CA LEU A 49 -3.22 -13.58 -8.41
C LEU A 49 -4.20 -12.70 -9.20
N THR A 50 -4.11 -12.62 -10.54
CA THR A 50 -5.08 -11.87 -11.37
C THR A 50 -6.37 -12.64 -11.65
N ARG A 51 -6.33 -13.98 -11.53
CA ARG A 51 -7.45 -14.89 -11.82
C ARG A 51 -8.79 -14.51 -11.15
N PRO A 52 -8.86 -14.11 -9.87
CA PRO A 52 -10.14 -13.75 -9.25
C PRO A 52 -10.80 -12.55 -9.93
N SER A 53 -10.02 -11.51 -10.25
CA SER A 53 -10.50 -10.30 -10.94
C SER A 53 -10.95 -10.63 -12.37
N GLU A 54 -10.12 -11.36 -13.13
CA GLU A 54 -10.45 -11.80 -14.49
C GLU A 54 -11.71 -12.67 -14.55
N HIS A 55 -11.91 -13.53 -13.54
CA HIS A 55 -13.07 -14.40 -13.47
C HIS A 55 -14.34 -13.62 -13.13
N LEU A 56 -14.25 -12.66 -12.20
CA LEU A 56 -15.37 -11.79 -11.85
C LEU A 56 -15.88 -11.00 -13.07
N GLN A 57 -14.98 -10.55 -13.95
CA GLN A 57 -15.32 -9.82 -15.18
C GLN A 57 -16.16 -10.65 -16.18
N LYS A 58 -16.07 -11.98 -16.15
CA LYS A 58 -16.74 -12.86 -17.11
C LYS A 58 -18.20 -13.12 -16.78
N TYR A 59 -18.60 -13.03 -15.51
CA TYR A 59 -19.96 -13.43 -15.11
C TYR A 59 -21.06 -12.61 -15.77
N PRO A 60 -21.05 -11.26 -15.78
CA PRO A 60 -22.15 -10.50 -16.40
C PRO A 60 -22.32 -10.82 -17.89
N VAL A 61 -21.22 -11.06 -18.62
CA VAL A 61 -21.24 -11.41 -20.04
C VAL A 61 -21.95 -12.75 -20.25
N LEU A 62 -21.57 -13.77 -19.46
CA LEU A 62 -22.15 -15.10 -19.56
C LEU A 62 -23.62 -15.12 -19.10
N LEU A 63 -23.93 -14.47 -17.98
CA LEU A 63 -25.30 -14.39 -17.47
C LEU A 63 -26.22 -13.62 -18.42
N SER A 64 -25.73 -12.53 -19.05
CA SER A 64 -26.49 -11.80 -20.07
C SER A 64 -26.77 -12.67 -21.30
N ALA A 65 -25.82 -13.53 -21.69
CA ALA A 65 -26.02 -14.47 -22.78
C ALA A 65 -27.08 -15.54 -22.42
N ILE A 66 -27.02 -16.09 -21.20
CA ILE A 66 -28.04 -17.04 -20.71
C ILE A 66 -29.43 -16.38 -20.70
N LEU A 67 -29.52 -15.16 -20.15
CA LEU A 67 -30.78 -14.40 -20.10
C LEU A 67 -31.37 -14.18 -21.50
N LYS A 68 -30.55 -13.86 -22.49
CA LYS A 68 -30.99 -13.67 -23.88
C LYS A 68 -31.57 -14.94 -24.52
N GLU A 69 -31.04 -16.10 -24.19
CA GLU A 69 -31.51 -17.40 -24.70
C GLU A 69 -32.62 -18.01 -23.82
N THR A 70 -32.96 -17.37 -22.69
CA THR A 70 -33.99 -17.84 -21.76
C THR A 70 -35.38 -17.55 -22.31
N ALA A 71 -36.25 -18.57 -22.33
CA ALA A 71 -37.60 -18.45 -22.86
C ALA A 71 -38.48 -17.46 -22.06
N GLU A 72 -39.39 -16.78 -22.75
CA GLU A 72 -40.35 -15.86 -22.15
C GLU A 72 -41.23 -16.59 -21.11
N GLY A 73 -41.33 -16.04 -19.90
CA GLY A 73 -42.06 -16.64 -18.78
C GLY A 73 -41.27 -17.67 -17.95
N ASN A 74 -39.99 -17.92 -18.25
CA ASN A 74 -39.13 -18.73 -17.39
C ASN A 74 -38.83 -17.99 -16.07
N PRO A 75 -39.01 -18.62 -14.90
CA PRO A 75 -38.72 -17.99 -13.60
C PRO A 75 -37.25 -17.57 -13.42
N ASP A 76 -36.31 -18.19 -14.13
CA ASP A 76 -34.89 -17.86 -14.06
C ASP A 76 -34.58 -16.45 -14.58
N ALA A 77 -35.43 -15.86 -15.42
CA ALA A 77 -35.19 -14.54 -16.01
C ALA A 77 -35.03 -13.45 -14.94
N GLU A 78 -35.88 -13.45 -13.91
CA GLU A 78 -35.80 -12.48 -12.81
C GLU A 78 -34.51 -12.65 -12.00
N PHE A 79 -34.16 -13.89 -11.67
CA PHE A 79 -32.91 -14.20 -10.94
C PHE A 79 -31.66 -13.85 -11.75
N LEU A 80 -31.68 -14.05 -13.07
CA LEU A 80 -30.58 -13.67 -13.95
C LEU A 80 -30.39 -12.16 -14.00
N HIS A 81 -31.49 -11.40 -14.07
CA HIS A 81 -31.43 -9.94 -13.99
C HIS A 81 -30.81 -9.47 -12.67
N GLU A 82 -31.30 -9.98 -11.54
CA GLU A 82 -30.78 -9.62 -10.21
C GLU A 82 -29.30 -10.01 -10.05
N ALA A 83 -28.89 -11.19 -10.56
CA ALA A 83 -27.50 -11.62 -10.53
C ALA A 83 -26.58 -10.73 -11.38
N ILE A 84 -27.01 -10.35 -12.60
CA ILE A 84 -26.25 -9.44 -13.48
C ILE A 84 -26.07 -8.09 -12.80
N GLU A 85 -27.13 -7.55 -12.19
CA GLU A 85 -27.08 -6.27 -11.47
C GLU A 85 -26.14 -6.34 -10.26
N ALA A 86 -26.28 -7.36 -9.41
CA ALA A 86 -25.43 -7.54 -8.23
C ALA A 86 -23.94 -7.67 -8.60
N LEU A 87 -23.62 -8.42 -9.66
CA LEU A 87 -22.26 -8.58 -10.14
C LEU A 87 -21.73 -7.30 -10.80
N GLY A 88 -22.57 -6.55 -11.53
CA GLY A 88 -22.22 -5.24 -12.08
C GLY A 88 -21.86 -4.25 -10.96
N ASN A 89 -22.66 -4.21 -9.89
CA ASN A 89 -22.37 -3.39 -8.71
C ASN A 89 -21.03 -3.79 -8.07
N LEU A 90 -20.76 -5.09 -7.91
CA LEU A 90 -19.50 -5.58 -7.36
C LEU A 90 -18.29 -5.19 -8.21
N GLN A 91 -18.40 -5.26 -9.54
CA GLN A 91 -17.35 -4.83 -10.47
C GLN A 91 -17.06 -3.33 -10.39
N THR A 92 -18.04 -2.54 -9.94
CA THR A 92 -17.92 -1.08 -9.79
C THR A 92 -17.29 -0.71 -8.45
N VAL A 93 -17.62 -1.44 -7.39
CA VAL A 93 -17.11 -1.21 -6.03
C VAL A 93 -15.69 -1.76 -5.83
N ALA A 94 -15.33 -2.90 -6.44
CA ALA A 94 -14.03 -3.54 -6.21
C ALA A 94 -12.82 -2.66 -6.62
N PRO A 95 -12.82 -1.96 -7.78
CA PRO A 95 -11.75 -1.02 -8.13
C PRO A 95 -11.67 0.16 -7.15
N LEU A 96 -12.81 0.68 -6.68
CA LEU A 96 -12.83 1.76 -5.69
C LEU A 96 -12.22 1.31 -4.35
N ARG A 97 -12.57 0.12 -3.87
CA ARG A 97 -11.94 -0.47 -2.67
C ARG A 97 -10.44 -0.65 -2.87
N THR A 98 -10.04 -1.13 -4.04
CA THR A 98 -8.62 -1.26 -4.38
C THR A 98 -7.93 0.11 -4.36
N PHE A 99 -8.54 1.16 -4.90
CA PHE A 99 -8.03 2.53 -4.79
C PHE A 99 -7.83 2.95 -3.33
N GLN A 100 -8.83 2.74 -2.48
CA GLN A 100 -8.79 3.09 -1.05
C GLN A 100 -7.67 2.33 -0.29
N GLU A 101 -7.38 1.10 -0.69
CA GLU A 101 -6.35 0.27 -0.04
C GLU A 101 -4.96 0.37 -0.69
N ALA A 102 -4.84 0.96 -1.88
CA ALA A 102 -3.61 0.91 -2.68
C ALA A 102 -2.47 1.78 -2.12
N MET A 103 -2.77 2.77 -1.28
CA MET A 103 -1.75 3.70 -0.81
C MET A 103 -0.82 3.04 0.19
N GLY A 104 0.48 3.04 -0.12
CA GLY A 104 1.51 2.35 0.66
C GLY A 104 1.68 0.85 0.36
N ARG A 105 0.96 0.28 -0.61
CA ARG A 105 1.07 -1.13 -1.01
C ARG A 105 1.54 -1.27 -2.47
N GLY A 106 2.86 -1.32 -2.66
CA GLY A 106 3.51 -1.62 -3.94
C GLY A 106 3.67 -0.41 -4.87
N LEU A 107 4.07 -0.67 -6.13
CA LEU A 107 4.16 0.36 -7.17
C LEU A 107 2.79 1.04 -7.26
N PRO A 108 2.68 2.36 -7.09
CA PRO A 108 1.41 3.05 -7.23
C PRO A 108 0.95 2.80 -8.66
N GLY A 109 -0.03 1.91 -8.83
CA GLY A 109 -0.83 1.90 -10.03
C GLY A 109 -1.27 3.35 -10.27
N LYS A 110 -1.19 3.82 -11.50
CA LYS A 110 -1.81 5.10 -11.86
C LYS A 110 -3.31 4.91 -11.71
N TRP A 111 -3.81 4.97 -10.49
CA TRP A 111 -5.23 4.98 -10.19
C TRP A 111 -5.69 6.40 -10.42
N GLU A 112 -6.26 6.65 -11.59
CA GLU A 112 -6.94 7.88 -11.91
C GLU A 112 -8.44 7.65 -11.89
N TRP A 113 -9.22 8.70 -11.62
CA TRP A 113 -10.70 8.60 -11.58
C TRP A 113 -11.28 7.92 -12.83
N HIS A 114 -10.72 8.19 -14.00
CA HIS A 114 -11.23 7.63 -15.27
C HIS A 114 -10.93 6.15 -15.47
N ASP A 115 -10.00 5.57 -14.70
CA ASP A 115 -9.75 4.13 -14.67
C ASP A 115 -10.76 3.40 -13.79
N LEU A 116 -11.36 4.12 -12.83
CA LEU A 116 -12.37 3.59 -11.90
C LEU A 116 -13.79 3.68 -12.47
N VAL A 117 -14.04 4.63 -13.37
CA VAL A 117 -15.38 4.92 -13.90
C VAL A 117 -15.55 4.46 -15.35
N SER A 118 -16.68 3.78 -15.61
CA SER A 118 -17.03 3.28 -16.93
C SER A 118 -17.04 4.39 -17.99
N LYS A 119 -16.78 4.01 -19.25
CA LYS A 119 -16.81 4.95 -20.38
C LYS A 119 -18.20 5.59 -20.55
N GLU A 120 -19.25 4.80 -20.38
CA GLU A 120 -20.65 5.25 -20.46
C GLU A 120 -20.95 6.37 -19.45
N THR A 121 -20.60 6.16 -18.17
CA THR A 121 -20.78 7.18 -17.14
C THR A 121 -19.99 8.44 -17.48
N ARG A 122 -18.75 8.32 -17.95
CA ARG A 122 -17.93 9.47 -18.34
C ARG A 122 -18.49 10.24 -19.53
N GLU A 123 -19.10 9.56 -20.49
CA GLU A 123 -19.73 10.19 -21.66
C GLU A 123 -21.06 10.86 -21.30
N SER A 124 -21.73 10.42 -20.23
CA SER A 124 -22.96 11.05 -19.72
C SER A 124 -22.71 12.38 -18.97
N LEU A 125 -21.46 12.64 -18.55
CA LEU A 125 -21.07 13.81 -17.77
C LEU A 125 -20.50 14.92 -18.67
N GLU A 126 -20.71 16.17 -18.24
CA GLU A 126 -20.03 17.30 -18.86
C GLU A 126 -18.51 17.22 -18.66
N ARG A 127 -17.73 17.66 -19.65
CA ARG A 127 -16.24 17.70 -19.56
C ARG A 127 -15.74 18.41 -18.30
N LYS A 128 -16.44 19.47 -17.88
CA LYS A 128 -16.11 20.22 -16.65
C LYS A 128 -16.29 19.37 -15.40
N GLU A 129 -17.34 18.55 -15.37
CA GLU A 129 -17.63 17.66 -14.25
C GLU A 129 -16.65 16.49 -14.20
N CYS A 130 -16.30 15.88 -15.34
CA CYS A 130 -15.23 14.89 -15.42
C CYS A 130 -13.91 15.44 -14.83
N LYS A 131 -13.53 16.68 -15.17
CA LYS A 131 -12.33 17.30 -14.61
C LYS A 131 -12.46 17.56 -13.10
N ARG A 132 -13.65 17.96 -12.62
CA ARG A 132 -13.91 18.15 -11.19
C ARG A 132 -13.75 16.84 -10.42
N GLN A 133 -14.31 15.75 -10.92
CA GLN A 133 -14.17 14.42 -10.30
C GLN A 133 -12.71 13.96 -10.25
N SER A 134 -11.94 14.16 -11.34
CA SER A 134 -10.50 13.88 -11.32
C SER A 134 -9.74 14.65 -10.24
N ILE A 135 -10.03 15.94 -10.05
CA ILE A 135 -9.39 16.76 -9.02
C ILE A 135 -9.77 16.30 -7.60
N ILE A 136 -11.04 15.88 -7.39
CA ILE A 136 -11.47 15.31 -6.10
C ILE A 136 -10.67 14.05 -5.78
N PHE A 137 -10.50 13.13 -6.74
CA PHE A 137 -9.72 11.92 -6.53
C PHE A 137 -8.23 12.21 -6.32
N GLU A 138 -7.68 13.22 -7.00
CA GLU A 138 -6.31 13.69 -6.78
C GLU A 138 -6.10 14.23 -5.35
N LEU A 139 -7.06 15.01 -4.83
CA LEU A 139 -7.06 15.47 -3.44
C LEU A 139 -7.05 14.30 -2.46
N ILE A 140 -7.96 13.33 -2.64
CA ILE A 140 -8.07 12.15 -1.76
C ILE A 140 -6.77 11.34 -1.81
N LYS A 141 -6.22 11.12 -3.00
CA LYS A 141 -4.96 10.38 -3.20
C LYS A 141 -3.78 11.08 -2.52
N GLY A 142 -3.69 12.41 -2.62
CA GLY A 142 -2.67 13.20 -1.93
C GLY A 142 -2.79 13.09 -0.40
N GLU A 143 -4.02 13.16 0.11
CA GLU A 143 -4.30 13.04 1.55
C GLU A 143 -3.92 11.65 2.09
N MET A 144 -4.26 10.58 1.37
CA MET A 144 -3.87 9.22 1.73
C MET A 144 -2.34 9.05 1.74
N ALA A 145 -1.64 9.68 0.78
CA ALA A 145 -0.17 9.63 0.73
C ALA A 145 0.42 10.32 1.96
N TYR A 146 -0.11 11.50 2.30
CA TYR A 146 0.37 12.28 3.42
C TYR A 146 0.12 11.59 4.77
N ALA A 147 -1.07 11.03 4.99
CA ALA A 147 -1.37 10.23 6.17
C ALA A 147 -0.40 9.04 6.28
N LYS A 148 -0.10 8.38 5.15
CA LYS A 148 0.87 7.28 5.11
C LYS A 148 2.29 7.73 5.43
N ASP A 149 2.72 8.91 4.96
CA ASP A 149 4.03 9.48 5.30
C ASP A 149 4.14 9.76 6.80
N LEU A 150 3.09 10.26 7.44
CA LEU A 150 3.04 10.45 8.88
C LEU A 150 3.07 9.12 9.65
N GLU A 151 2.36 8.09 9.18
CA GLU A 151 2.44 6.73 9.74
C GLU A 151 3.86 6.16 9.63
N ASN A 152 4.53 6.40 8.49
CA ASN A 152 5.89 5.92 8.25
C ASN A 152 6.90 6.53 9.23
N ILE A 153 6.66 7.70 9.82
CA ILE A 153 7.52 8.24 10.89
C ILE A 153 7.59 7.26 12.06
N ASP A 154 6.44 6.71 12.48
CA ASP A 154 6.40 5.76 13.59
C ASP A 154 7.07 4.43 13.22
N ILE A 155 6.74 3.91 12.04
CA ILE A 155 7.23 2.61 11.56
C ILE A 155 8.73 2.61 11.26
N MET A 156 9.23 3.66 10.60
CA MET A 156 10.61 3.72 10.10
C MET A 156 11.59 4.30 11.13
N TYR A 157 11.13 5.14 12.05
CA TYR A 157 12.01 5.84 12.98
C TYR A 157 11.73 5.49 14.43
N ILE A 158 10.53 5.77 14.93
CA ILE A 158 10.24 5.70 16.37
C ILE A 158 10.27 4.27 16.89
N HIS A 159 9.57 3.35 16.22
CA HIS A 159 9.50 1.96 16.64
C HIS A 159 10.88 1.28 16.58
N PRO A 160 11.67 1.38 15.49
CA PRO A 160 13.04 0.87 15.46
C PRO A 160 13.95 1.46 16.55
N LEU A 161 13.85 2.77 16.84
CA LEU A 161 14.63 3.38 17.92
C LEU A 161 14.27 2.84 19.31
N ARG A 162 12.98 2.52 19.54
CA ARG A 162 12.48 1.93 20.79
C ARG A 162 12.86 0.47 20.95
N GLU A 163 12.88 -0.28 19.87
CA GLU A 163 13.11 -1.73 19.90
C GLU A 163 14.58 -2.14 19.77
N ALA A 164 15.45 -1.23 19.28
CA ALA A 164 16.86 -1.53 19.08
C ALA A 164 17.55 -2.15 20.32
N ASP A 165 18.27 -3.25 20.05
CA ASP A 165 19.12 -3.95 21.00
C ASP A 165 20.45 -4.36 20.30
N PRO A 166 21.60 -3.76 20.66
CA PRO A 166 21.77 -2.75 21.70
C PRO A 166 21.08 -1.41 21.36
N PRO A 167 20.71 -0.59 22.37
CA PRO A 167 19.99 0.66 22.14
C PRO A 167 20.82 1.67 21.32
N ILE A 168 20.23 2.23 20.26
CA ILE A 168 20.85 3.26 19.40
C ILE A 168 21.03 4.57 20.16
N ILE A 169 19.99 4.99 20.88
CA ILE A 169 19.99 6.11 21.82
C ILE A 169 19.75 5.52 23.22
N THR A 170 20.47 6.02 24.23
CA THR A 170 20.37 5.46 25.58
C THR A 170 18.95 5.56 26.14
N ARG A 171 18.51 4.52 26.85
CA ARG A 171 17.10 4.38 27.29
C ARG A 171 16.62 5.54 28.18
N ASP A 172 17.53 6.17 28.92
CA ASP A 172 17.26 7.32 29.78
C ASP A 172 16.98 8.62 29.02
N ARG A 173 17.52 8.80 27.80
CA ARG A 173 17.33 10.00 26.98
C ARG A 173 16.38 9.80 25.81
N LEU A 174 16.07 8.55 25.46
CA LEU A 174 15.32 8.20 24.26
C LEU A 174 13.94 8.87 24.20
N ASP A 175 13.16 8.83 25.28
CA ASP A 175 11.82 9.42 25.27
C ASP A 175 11.88 10.94 25.09
N SER A 176 12.82 11.63 25.76
CA SER A 176 13.03 13.07 25.56
C SER A 176 13.48 13.38 24.13
N PHE A 177 14.36 12.57 23.56
CA PHE A 177 14.77 12.72 22.16
C PHE A 177 13.58 12.60 21.20
N ILE A 178 12.75 11.55 21.37
CA ILE A 178 11.56 11.34 20.54
C ILE A 178 10.58 12.52 20.68
N THR A 179 10.33 13.00 21.90
CA THR A 179 9.44 14.15 22.13
C THR A 179 9.98 15.43 21.49
N ASP A 180 11.28 15.69 21.57
CA ASP A 180 11.85 16.92 21.01
C ASP A 180 11.92 16.88 19.47
N VAL A 181 12.14 15.70 18.88
CA VAL A 181 12.25 15.53 17.43
C VAL A 181 10.89 15.41 16.74
N PHE A 182 10.02 14.54 17.24
CA PHE A 182 8.76 14.20 16.57
C PHE A 182 7.54 14.89 17.19
N HIS A 183 7.67 15.39 18.43
CA HIS A 183 6.66 16.19 19.12
C HIS A 183 5.25 15.60 19.03
N ASN A 184 4.24 16.39 18.67
CA ASN A 184 2.86 15.98 18.53
C ASN A 184 2.50 15.45 17.11
N PHE A 185 3.46 14.92 16.32
CA PHE A 185 3.14 14.41 14.97
C PHE A 185 2.05 13.33 14.96
N ALA A 186 1.94 12.53 16.04
CA ALA A 186 0.91 11.49 16.17
C ALA A 186 -0.50 12.09 16.21
N GLU A 187 -0.66 13.30 16.76
CA GLU A 187 -1.91 14.04 16.73
C GLU A 187 -2.25 14.49 15.31
N LEU A 188 -1.27 15.04 14.57
CA LEU A 188 -1.42 15.37 13.16
C LEU A 188 -1.85 14.14 12.35
N HIS A 189 -1.15 13.02 12.52
CA HIS A 189 -1.49 11.77 11.86
C HIS A 189 -2.94 11.36 12.15
N ALA A 190 -3.37 11.40 13.40
CA ALA A 190 -4.75 11.06 13.76
C ALA A 190 -5.79 11.98 13.09
N HIS A 191 -5.51 13.26 12.92
CA HIS A 191 -6.42 14.17 12.20
C HIS A 191 -6.51 13.85 10.71
N HIS A 192 -5.37 13.64 10.05
CA HIS A 192 -5.33 13.35 8.61
C HIS A 192 -5.89 11.96 8.29
N GLN A 193 -5.64 10.97 9.16
CA GLN A 193 -6.25 9.64 9.03
C GLN A 193 -7.77 9.69 9.11
N ARG A 194 -8.34 10.49 10.03
CA ARG A 194 -9.80 10.70 10.09
C ARG A 194 -10.35 11.37 8.84
N LEU A 195 -9.60 12.31 8.24
CA LEU A 195 -10.02 12.95 6.98
C LEU A 195 -10.04 11.93 5.83
N VAL A 196 -9.03 11.05 5.73
CA VAL A 196 -9.02 9.94 4.77
C VAL A 196 -10.25 9.04 4.96
N GLU A 197 -10.57 8.67 6.20
CA GLU A 197 -11.76 7.86 6.52
C GLU A 197 -13.04 8.55 6.04
N LYS A 198 -13.19 9.87 6.26
CA LYS A 198 -14.33 10.64 5.76
C LYS A 198 -14.38 10.72 4.24
N PHE A 199 -13.25 10.83 3.56
CA PHE A 199 -13.22 10.75 2.10
C PHE A 199 -13.64 9.36 1.59
N HIS A 200 -13.24 8.29 2.28
CA HIS A 200 -13.63 6.94 1.90
C HIS A 200 -15.12 6.66 2.13
N GLU A 201 -15.71 7.21 3.21
CA GLU A 201 -17.16 7.20 3.43
C GLU A 201 -17.89 7.87 2.26
N VAL A 202 -17.51 9.11 1.92
CA VAL A 202 -18.11 9.88 0.81
C VAL A 202 -17.96 9.14 -0.53
N GLN A 203 -16.78 8.58 -0.80
CA GLN A 203 -16.58 7.77 -2.01
C GLN A 203 -17.48 6.54 -2.03
N THR A 204 -17.65 5.84 -0.91
CA THR A 204 -18.50 4.65 -0.84
C THR A 204 -19.97 4.99 -1.10
N GLU A 205 -20.42 6.16 -0.64
CA GLU A 205 -21.82 6.59 -0.75
C GLU A 205 -22.15 7.24 -2.10
N GLU A 206 -21.23 8.01 -2.69
CA GLU A 206 -21.52 8.88 -3.84
C GLU A 206 -20.86 8.44 -5.16
N PHE A 207 -20.00 7.41 -5.15
CA PHE A 207 -19.37 6.92 -6.37
C PHE A 207 -20.43 6.41 -7.37
N PRO A 208 -20.31 6.72 -8.68
CA PRO A 208 -19.15 7.26 -9.40
C PRO A 208 -19.00 8.78 -9.47
N VAL A 209 -19.95 9.56 -8.92
CA VAL A 209 -19.99 11.03 -9.06
C VAL A 209 -20.12 11.68 -7.69
N ILE A 210 -18.99 12.08 -7.12
CA ILE A 210 -18.92 12.72 -5.81
C ILE A 210 -19.55 14.10 -5.87
N ARG A 211 -20.56 14.38 -5.05
CA ARG A 211 -21.16 15.71 -4.92
C ARG A 211 -20.20 16.67 -4.25
N SER A 212 -19.71 16.34 -3.06
CA SER A 212 -18.84 17.24 -2.30
C SER A 212 -18.00 16.54 -1.25
N VAL A 213 -16.72 16.94 -1.17
CA VAL A 213 -15.79 16.57 -0.09
C VAL A 213 -15.49 17.76 0.84
N ILE A 214 -16.04 18.94 0.54
CA ILE A 214 -15.65 20.19 1.19
C ILE A 214 -16.09 20.24 2.65
N ALA A 215 -17.21 19.61 2.99
CA ALA A 215 -17.66 19.52 4.38
C ALA A 215 -16.63 18.79 5.26
N ALA A 216 -16.10 17.67 4.78
CA ALA A 216 -15.06 16.90 5.48
C ALA A 216 -13.76 17.70 5.62
N VAL A 217 -13.32 18.37 4.54
CA VAL A 217 -12.12 19.23 4.57
C VAL A 217 -12.28 20.39 5.56
N PHE A 218 -13.44 21.05 5.57
CA PHE A 218 -13.69 22.18 6.45
C PHE A 218 -13.72 21.77 7.92
N ASP A 219 -14.40 20.65 8.24
CA ASP A 219 -14.40 20.09 9.59
C ASP A 219 -12.98 19.70 10.04
N ALA A 220 -12.20 19.01 9.20
CA ALA A 220 -10.81 18.68 9.50
C ALA A 220 -9.96 19.93 9.79
N ALA A 221 -10.08 20.96 8.95
CA ALA A 221 -9.33 22.20 9.10
C ALA A 221 -9.60 22.94 10.42
N LEU A 222 -10.83 22.87 10.94
CA LEU A 222 -11.15 23.43 12.25
C LEU A 222 -10.56 22.60 13.39
N ASN A 223 -10.49 21.28 13.21
CA ASN A 223 -10.08 20.36 14.27
C ASN A 223 -8.56 20.21 14.42
N PHE A 224 -7.75 20.31 13.36
CA PHE A 224 -6.29 20.16 13.46
C PHE A 224 -5.52 21.47 13.71
N ARG A 225 -6.22 22.60 13.85
CA ARG A 225 -5.59 23.93 13.99
C ARG A 225 -4.57 23.98 15.12
N GLU A 226 -4.97 23.54 16.31
CA GLU A 226 -4.11 23.60 17.50
C GLU A 226 -2.89 22.67 17.33
N ALA A 227 -3.09 21.47 16.79
CA ALA A 227 -2.01 20.53 16.51
C ALA A 227 -0.91 21.15 15.63
N TYR A 228 -1.27 21.88 14.58
CA TYR A 228 -0.30 22.59 13.73
C TYR A 228 0.36 23.78 14.43
N MET A 229 -0.39 24.52 15.26
CA MET A 229 0.15 25.64 16.04
C MET A 229 1.16 25.18 17.09
N GLU A 230 1.09 23.93 17.52
CA GLU A 230 2.05 23.27 18.41
C GLU A 230 3.23 22.65 17.63
N TYR A 231 2.95 21.94 16.53
CA TYR A 231 3.97 21.23 15.76
C TYR A 231 4.97 22.17 15.08
N ILE A 232 4.47 23.23 14.39
CA ILE A 232 5.30 24.10 13.55
C ILE A 232 6.42 24.80 14.35
N PRO A 233 6.13 25.43 15.51
CA PRO A 233 7.18 26.07 16.31
C PRO A 233 8.27 25.14 16.82
N ASN A 234 8.01 23.83 16.91
CA ASN A 234 9.00 22.84 17.35
C ASN A 234 10.06 22.52 16.27
N TYR A 235 9.82 22.85 15.00
CA TYR A 235 10.70 22.47 13.89
C TYR A 235 12.20 22.84 14.11
N PRO A 236 12.58 24.05 14.58
CA PRO A 236 13.98 24.37 14.85
C PRO A 236 14.62 23.49 15.92
N THR A 237 13.85 23.10 16.95
CA THR A 237 14.31 22.18 18.00
C THR A 237 14.57 20.80 17.43
N ALA A 238 13.63 20.29 16.63
CA ALA A 238 13.75 18.98 16.00
C ALA A 238 15.00 18.89 15.10
N VAL A 239 15.22 19.90 14.24
CA VAL A 239 16.41 19.95 13.37
C VAL A 239 17.70 19.97 14.19
N TYR A 240 17.78 20.83 15.21
CA TYR A 240 18.96 20.88 16.08
C TYR A 240 19.23 19.55 16.78
N ARG A 241 18.19 18.90 17.32
CA ARG A 241 18.32 17.60 18.00
C ARG A 241 18.79 16.50 17.05
N ILE A 242 18.28 16.46 15.82
CA ILE A 242 18.73 15.50 14.80
C ILE A 242 20.20 15.75 14.47
N ASP A 243 20.58 17.01 14.17
CA ASP A 243 21.94 17.36 13.78
C ASP A 243 22.96 17.06 14.89
N ASP A 244 22.63 17.40 16.14
CA ASP A 244 23.48 17.11 17.30
C ASP A 244 23.65 15.61 17.53
N GLU A 245 22.58 14.81 17.41
CA GLU A 245 22.65 13.36 17.58
C GLU A 245 23.41 12.72 16.41
N MET A 246 23.23 13.17 15.17
CA MET A 246 23.99 12.69 14.01
C MET A 246 25.49 13.01 14.11
N ALA A 247 25.86 14.14 14.72
CA ALA A 247 27.26 14.53 14.90
C ALA A 247 27.95 13.74 16.01
N ASN A 248 27.24 13.42 17.09
CA ASN A 248 27.82 12.85 18.32
C ASN A 248 27.54 11.35 18.51
N ASN A 249 26.60 10.76 17.79
CA ASN A 249 26.23 9.34 17.88
C ASN A 249 26.36 8.63 16.52
N PRO A 250 27.47 7.91 16.28
CA PRO A 250 27.67 7.16 15.04
C PRO A 250 26.61 6.09 14.77
N ALA A 251 26.04 5.47 15.82
CA ALA A 251 25.00 4.46 15.66
C ALA A 251 23.69 5.09 15.15
N PHE A 252 23.31 6.25 15.68
CA PHE A 252 22.16 7.01 15.19
C PHE A 252 22.37 7.50 13.76
N LYS A 253 23.57 7.97 13.42
CA LYS A 253 23.90 8.37 12.05
C LYS A 253 23.72 7.21 11.06
N THR A 254 24.29 6.03 11.36
CA THR A 254 24.13 4.84 10.51
C THR A 254 22.68 4.40 10.42
N PHE A 255 21.91 4.52 11.51
CA PHE A 255 20.48 4.23 11.51
C PHE A 255 19.71 5.13 10.52
N VAL A 256 19.91 6.45 10.58
CA VAL A 256 19.26 7.40 9.65
C VAL A 256 19.65 7.12 8.19
N GLU A 257 20.95 6.89 7.92
CA GLU A 257 21.44 6.56 6.58
C GLU A 257 20.80 5.27 6.02
N GLN A 258 20.51 4.29 6.88
CA GLN A 258 19.80 3.06 6.48
C GLN A 258 18.33 3.34 6.17
N CYS A 259 17.65 4.16 6.98
CA CYS A 259 16.26 4.56 6.72
C CYS A 259 16.13 5.34 5.40
N ASP A 260 17.04 6.27 5.12
CA ASP A 260 17.09 7.03 3.87
C ASP A 260 17.40 6.15 2.66
N GLY A 261 18.28 5.15 2.83
CA GLY A 261 18.64 4.18 1.78
C GLY A 261 17.48 3.26 1.35
N ILE A 262 16.52 2.99 2.24
CA ILE A 262 15.33 2.18 1.94
C ILE A 262 14.36 2.94 1.00
N GLN A 263 14.49 4.26 0.85
CA GLN A 263 13.62 5.10 0.03
C GLN A 263 13.99 5.21 -1.47
N THR A 264 14.99 4.47 -1.98
CA THR A 264 15.30 4.44 -3.44
C THR A 264 15.22 3.04 -4.04
N PRO A 265 14.42 2.86 -5.10
CA PRO A 265 14.87 3.28 -6.43
C PRO A 265 13.94 4.33 -7.03
N THR A 266 14.32 5.61 -6.89
CA THR A 266 13.87 6.64 -7.82
C THR A 266 14.44 6.30 -9.19
N VAL A 267 13.58 5.86 -10.10
CA VAL A 267 13.88 5.82 -11.53
C VAL A 267 14.20 7.25 -11.94
N LEU A 268 15.49 7.57 -12.05
CA LEU A 268 15.93 8.73 -12.79
C LEU A 268 15.71 8.42 -14.28
N THR A 269 15.01 9.37 -14.90
CA THR A 269 14.72 9.58 -16.32
C THR A 269 15.79 9.12 -17.29
#